data_AF-A0A4V1S804-F1
#
_entry.id   AF-A0A4V1S804-F1
#
_cell.length_a   1.000
_cell.length_b   1.000
_cell.length_c   1.000
_cell.angle_alpha   90.00
_cell.angle_beta   90.00
_cell.angle_gamma   90.00
#
_symmetry.space_group_name_H-M   'P 1'
#
loop_
_entity.id
_entity.type
_entity.pdbx_description
1 polymer ?
#
loop_
_entity_poly.entity_id
_entity_poly.type
_entity_poly.pdbx_seq_one_letter_code
_entity_poly.pdbx_strand_id
1 'polypeptide(L)'
;WVSAHKIELGLVPLGGLGMAVASVATLAVDPAGMAFRWLILTIGASSAVFLVPLNAYLLDQVEPQVRGRMLSAAGLLDSLAMLLSIGVQLLWLKMGISVVWQLVMLGGLCLATSIYVLRIIPQNFLRFTILGLIRVVYRTRSLHARRLPEEGGVLLVCNHLSYVDALILSAACEREVVFTVFEDFFKNPLLSGFMRLFGVVPISSKRAKDAIVTMADALREGKVVCIFPEGQLTRTGFMNEVRKGFELIARRGQAPVLPVYMDALWGSIFSFQGGRFFAKWPQRFPVHVTAVWAAPVPPEEVTAQGVRRIFRQLSREGLEARPEVRRTLRLAAAEALCHHPWRLSLADANDPQRKLTRGLVFAQAMHLARRWRPFPVERIAVVLPEGRATALA
;
A
#
# COMPACT_ATOMS: atom_id res chain seq x y z
N TRP A 1 12.01 4.91 5.73
CA TRP A 1 10.78 5.66 6.10
C TRP A 1 9.78 5.84 4.94
N VAL A 2 10.09 5.45 3.68
CA VAL A 2 9.08 5.11 2.65
C VAL A 2 9.34 3.71 2.06
N SER A 3 10.57 3.24 2.14
CA SER A 3 10.89 1.81 2.16
C SER A 3 11.87 1.55 3.29
N ALA A 4 11.78 0.39 3.94
CA ALA A 4 12.79 -0.04 4.90
C ALA A 4 14.02 -0.65 4.20
N HIS A 5 13.92 -0.99 2.91
CA HIS A 5 14.96 -1.73 2.17
C HIS A 5 15.01 -1.38 0.66
N LYS A 6 14.51 -0.20 0.24
CA LYS A 6 14.51 0.24 -1.17
C LYS A 6 14.89 1.69 -1.31
N ILE A 7 15.56 1.99 -2.40
CA ILE A 7 15.96 3.33 -2.79
C ILE A 7 14.81 3.99 -3.55
N GLU A 8 14.23 5.02 -2.96
CA GLU A 8 13.07 5.72 -3.50
C GLU A 8 13.49 6.82 -4.46
N LEU A 9 13.78 6.46 -5.71
CA LEU A 9 14.14 7.42 -6.77
C LEU A 9 13.07 8.48 -7.04
N GLY A 10 11.82 8.24 -6.63
CA GLY A 10 10.74 9.23 -6.72
C GLY A 10 10.97 10.49 -5.89
N LEU A 11 11.92 10.49 -4.95
CA LEU A 11 12.32 11.68 -4.19
C LEU A 11 13.17 12.67 -5.01
N VAL A 12 13.88 12.18 -6.04
CA VAL A 12 14.85 12.99 -6.79
C VAL A 12 14.19 14.22 -7.44
N PRO A 13 13.07 14.09 -8.18
CA PRO A 13 12.37 15.26 -8.71
C PRO A 13 11.89 16.25 -7.65
N LEU A 14 11.50 15.78 -6.46
CA LEU A 14 11.04 16.65 -5.37
C LEU A 14 12.18 17.52 -4.83
N GLY A 15 13.37 16.93 -4.64
CA GLY A 15 14.56 17.68 -4.26
C GLY A 15 14.93 18.73 -5.30
N GLY A 16 14.87 18.37 -6.58
CA GLY A 16 15.17 19.30 -7.68
C GLY A 16 14.17 20.45 -7.81
N LEU A 17 12.86 20.17 -7.67
CA LEU A 17 11.81 21.19 -7.61
C LEU A 17 11.96 22.08 -6.38
N GLY A 18 12.30 21.51 -5.22
CA GLY A 18 12.56 22.25 -3.99
C GLY A 18 13.71 23.24 -4.14
N MET A 19 14.82 22.83 -4.75
CA MET A 19 15.93 23.72 -5.08
C MET A 19 15.49 24.85 -6.02
N ALA A 20 14.78 24.51 -7.10
CA ALA A 20 14.32 25.51 -8.08
C ALA A 20 13.39 26.56 -7.46
N VAL A 21 12.38 26.13 -6.70
CA VAL A 21 11.41 27.02 -6.05
C VAL A 21 12.09 27.90 -5.02
N ALA A 22 12.95 27.34 -4.16
CA ALA A 22 13.65 28.11 -3.14
C ALA A 22 14.62 29.13 -3.76
N SER A 23 15.33 28.76 -4.83
CA SER A 23 16.19 29.67 -5.58
C SER A 23 15.43 30.84 -6.20
N VAL A 24 14.27 30.60 -6.83
CA VAL A 24 13.44 31.67 -7.41
C VAL A 24 12.83 32.55 -6.31
N ALA A 25 12.42 31.97 -5.18
CA ALA A 25 11.85 32.70 -4.06
C ALA A 25 12.83 33.73 -3.45
N THR A 26 14.14 33.59 -3.68
CA THR A 26 15.13 34.58 -3.22
C THR A 26 14.93 35.97 -3.84
N LEU A 27 14.26 36.08 -4.99
CA LEU A 27 13.93 37.37 -5.62
C LEU A 27 13.00 38.24 -4.75
N ALA A 28 12.17 37.61 -3.92
CA ALA A 28 11.16 38.29 -3.13
C ALA A 28 11.65 38.67 -1.72
N VAL A 29 12.92 38.42 -1.40
CA VAL A 29 13.45 38.53 -0.04
C VAL A 29 14.75 39.33 -0.04
N ASP A 30 14.94 40.15 0.98
CA ASP A 30 16.21 40.84 1.21
C ASP A 30 17.36 39.84 1.43
N PRO A 31 18.44 39.89 0.62
CA PRO A 31 19.62 39.04 0.79
C PRO A 31 20.28 39.10 2.17
N ALA A 32 20.13 40.21 2.91
CA ALA A 32 20.66 40.32 4.27
C ALA A 32 19.73 39.71 5.34
N GLY A 33 18.46 39.46 4.98
CA GLY A 33 17.39 39.06 5.89
C GLY A 33 17.44 37.60 6.34
N MET A 34 16.76 37.31 7.45
CA MET A 34 16.65 35.95 7.99
C MET A 34 15.92 35.00 7.02
N ALA A 35 14.92 35.49 6.29
CA ALA A 35 14.18 34.70 5.32
C ALA A 35 15.07 34.21 4.15
N PHE A 36 16.06 35.00 3.71
CA PHE A 36 17.02 34.57 2.69
C PHE A 36 17.88 33.41 3.20
N ARG A 37 18.32 33.46 4.47
CA ARG A 37 19.09 32.36 5.10
C ARG A 37 18.29 31.06 5.16
N TRP A 38 16.99 31.13 5.46
CA TRP A 38 16.10 29.97 5.42
C TRP A 38 15.93 29.40 4.00
N LEU A 39 15.89 30.26 2.98
CA LEU A 39 15.86 29.81 1.58
C LEU A 39 17.16 29.11 1.19
N ILE A 40 18.33 29.66 1.54
CA ILE A 40 19.62 29.00 1.31
C ILE A 40 19.70 27.64 2.02
N LEU A 41 19.24 27.56 3.28
CA LEU A 41 19.16 26.29 4.01
C LEU A 41 18.22 25.29 3.29
N THR A 42 17.09 25.77 2.76
CA THR A 42 16.11 24.95 2.04
C THR A 42 16.68 24.42 0.73
N ILE A 43 17.47 25.23 0.00
CA ILE A 43 18.22 24.80 -1.19
C ILE A 43 19.18 23.67 -0.79
N GLY A 44 19.97 23.84 0.28
CA GLY A 44 20.88 22.80 0.78
C GLY A 44 20.19 21.52 1.25
N ALA A 45 19.05 21.64 1.94
CA ALA A 45 18.27 20.47 2.35
C ALA A 45 17.66 19.75 1.13
N SER A 46 17.17 20.50 0.15
CA SER A 46 16.59 19.97 -1.08
C SER A 46 17.62 19.32 -2.00
N SER A 47 18.86 19.82 -2.02
CA SER A 47 19.97 19.18 -2.74
C SER A 47 20.33 17.81 -2.13
N ALA A 48 20.27 17.67 -0.80
CA ALA A 48 20.46 16.38 -0.14
C ALA A 48 19.35 15.38 -0.54
N VAL A 49 18.08 15.82 -0.60
CA VAL A 49 16.95 14.98 -1.06
C VAL A 49 17.12 14.55 -2.52
N PHE A 50 17.77 15.37 -3.35
CA PHE A 50 18.10 15.04 -4.74
C PHE A 50 19.26 14.03 -4.85
N LEU A 51 20.39 14.29 -4.17
CA LEU A 51 21.64 13.54 -4.34
C LEU A 51 21.64 12.20 -3.60
N VAL A 52 21.07 12.11 -2.40
CA VAL A 52 21.16 10.90 -1.57
C VAL A 52 20.53 9.68 -2.24
N PRO A 53 19.28 9.74 -2.75
CA PRO A 53 18.68 8.59 -3.44
C PRO A 53 19.40 8.24 -4.74
N LEU A 54 19.90 9.23 -5.47
CA LEU A 54 20.62 9.03 -6.73
C LEU A 54 21.95 8.30 -6.50
N ASN A 55 22.75 8.74 -5.52
CA ASN A 55 24.01 8.11 -5.15
C ASN A 55 23.78 6.71 -4.58
N ALA A 56 22.77 6.54 -3.73
CA ALA A 56 22.40 5.22 -3.23
C ALA A 56 22.07 4.27 -4.38
N TYR A 57 21.29 4.74 -5.37
CA TYR A 57 20.93 3.93 -6.55
C TYR A 57 22.16 3.55 -7.38
N LEU A 58 23.06 4.49 -7.65
CA LEU A 58 24.29 4.21 -8.39
C LEU A 58 25.15 3.13 -7.71
N LEU A 59 25.23 3.12 -6.38
CA LEU A 59 26.02 2.13 -5.63
C LEU A 59 25.34 0.76 -5.55
N ASP A 60 24.01 0.73 -5.54
CA ASP A 60 23.23 -0.49 -5.50
C ASP A 60 23.35 -1.30 -6.79
N GLN A 61 23.50 -0.63 -7.94
CA GLN A 61 23.70 -1.27 -9.25
C GLN A 61 25.10 -1.85 -9.46
N VAL A 62 26.04 -1.60 -8.54
CA VAL A 62 27.46 -1.90 -8.72
C VAL A 62 27.89 -3.02 -7.79
N GLU A 63 28.59 -4.02 -8.36
CA GLU A 63 29.13 -5.14 -7.60
C GLU A 63 30.04 -4.67 -6.45
N PRO A 64 30.02 -5.34 -5.28
CA PRO A 64 30.75 -4.89 -4.09
C PRO A 64 32.25 -4.61 -4.34
N GLN A 65 32.88 -5.38 -5.23
CA GLN A 65 34.30 -5.28 -5.55
C GLN A 65 34.69 -4.00 -6.29
N VAL A 66 33.75 -3.36 -6.99
CA VAL A 66 34.01 -2.17 -7.82
C VAL A 66 33.35 -0.89 -7.30
N ARG A 67 32.58 -0.98 -6.20
CA ARG A 67 31.95 0.19 -5.55
C ARG A 67 32.94 1.29 -5.19
N GLY A 68 34.13 0.94 -4.71
CA GLY A 68 35.18 1.93 -4.39
C GLY A 68 35.63 2.73 -5.62
N ARG A 69 35.77 2.08 -6.78
CA ARG A 69 36.11 2.75 -8.04
C ARG A 69 34.97 3.67 -8.51
N MET A 70 33.72 3.22 -8.39
CA MET A 70 32.55 4.02 -8.73
C MET A 70 32.45 5.29 -7.87
N LEU A 71 32.67 5.16 -6.55
CA LEU A 71 32.69 6.31 -5.63
C LEU A 71 33.77 7.32 -6.00
N SER A 72 35.00 6.86 -6.29
CA SER A 72 36.08 7.75 -6.71
C SER A 72 35.79 8.44 -8.05
N ALA A 73 35.21 7.73 -9.02
CA ALA A 73 34.83 8.30 -10.30
C ALA A 73 33.73 9.37 -10.15
N ALA A 74 32.70 9.09 -9.34
CA ALA A 74 31.65 10.05 -9.02
C ALA A 74 32.22 11.29 -8.32
N GLY A 75 33.08 11.11 -7.31
CA GLY A 75 33.72 12.21 -6.61
C GLY A 75 34.63 13.07 -7.50
N LEU A 76 35.30 12.46 -8.48
CA LEU A 76 36.08 13.19 -9.47
C LEU A 76 35.18 14.06 -10.36
N LEU A 77 34.07 13.51 -10.86
CA LEU A 77 33.10 14.26 -11.66
C LEU A 77 32.50 15.43 -10.87
N ASP A 78 32.13 15.21 -9.61
CA ASP A 78 31.64 16.26 -8.71
C ASP A 78 32.67 17.37 -8.51
N SER A 79 33.94 16.99 -8.31
CA SER A 79 35.04 17.95 -8.15
C SER A 79 35.27 18.80 -9.40
N LEU A 80 35.24 18.17 -10.58
CA LEU A 80 35.37 18.86 -11.86
C LEU A 80 34.18 19.79 -12.13
N ALA A 81 32.96 19.32 -11.87
CA ALA A 81 31.74 20.12 -12.01
C ALA A 81 31.74 21.33 -11.06
N MET A 82 32.21 21.15 -9.83
CA MET A 82 32.37 22.23 -8.86
C MET A 82 33.40 23.27 -9.31
N LEU A 83 34.56 22.84 -9.82
CA LEU A 83 35.57 23.74 -10.36
C LEU A 83 35.02 24.57 -11.54
N LEU A 84 34.30 23.93 -12.46
CA LEU A 84 33.63 24.60 -13.56
C LEU A 84 32.59 25.62 -13.05
N SER A 85 31.78 25.22 -12.07
CA SER A 85 30.75 26.08 -11.46
C SER A 85 31.37 27.34 -10.83
N ILE A 86 32.47 27.21 -10.10
CA ILE A 86 33.22 28.36 -9.54
C ILE A 86 33.71 29.28 -10.67
N GLY A 87 34.25 28.73 -11.75
CA GLY A 87 34.68 29.52 -12.91
C GLY A 87 33.53 30.32 -13.55
N VAL A 88 32.37 29.69 -13.74
CA VAL A 88 31.16 30.34 -14.24
C VAL A 88 30.68 31.43 -13.28
N GLN A 89 30.71 31.17 -11.98
CA GLN A 89 30.31 32.14 -10.96
C GLN A 89 31.22 33.38 -10.97
N LEU A 90 32.55 33.19 -11.06
CA LEU A 90 33.51 34.29 -11.15
C LEU A 90 33.30 35.12 -12.43
N LEU A 91 32.97 34.48 -13.54
CA LEU A 91 32.63 35.17 -14.79
C LEU A 91 31.37 36.02 -14.62
N TRP A 92 30.32 35.48 -14.01
CA TRP A 92 29.08 36.24 -13.74
C TRP A 92 29.30 37.43 -12.81
N LEU A 93 30.13 37.27 -11.78
CA LEU A 93 30.52 38.38 -10.90
C LEU A 93 31.25 39.48 -11.68
N LYS A 94 32.17 39.11 -12.59
CA LYS A 94 32.86 40.07 -13.47
C LYS A 94 31.90 40.78 -14.42
N MET A 95 30.83 40.12 -14.86
CA MET A 95 29.78 40.70 -15.69
C MET A 95 28.78 41.57 -14.91
N GLY A 96 28.94 41.71 -13.58
CA GLY A 96 28.04 42.51 -12.74
C GLY A 96 26.69 41.84 -12.45
N ILE A 97 26.55 40.54 -12.70
CA ILE A 97 25.32 39.81 -12.40
C ILE A 97 25.22 39.60 -10.89
N SER A 98 24.17 40.15 -10.27
CA SER A 98 23.95 40.03 -8.83
C SER A 98 23.82 38.56 -8.38
N VAL A 99 24.18 38.28 -7.12
CA VAL A 99 24.10 36.93 -6.53
C VAL A 99 22.68 36.34 -6.62
N VAL A 100 21.64 37.15 -6.44
CA VAL A 100 20.24 36.70 -6.53
C VAL A 100 19.94 36.17 -7.94
N TRP A 101 20.36 36.88 -8.98
CA TRP A 101 20.20 36.43 -10.37
C TRP A 101 21.01 35.16 -10.66
N GLN A 102 22.20 35.00 -10.07
CA GLN A 102 22.97 33.76 -10.20
C GLN A 102 22.19 32.58 -9.59
N LEU A 103 21.59 32.75 -8.41
CA LEU A 103 20.76 31.72 -7.77
C LEU A 103 19.53 31.38 -8.60
N VAL A 104 18.85 32.38 -9.19
CA VAL A 104 17.69 32.17 -10.06
C VAL A 104 18.07 31.37 -11.31
N MET A 105 19.20 31.70 -11.95
CA MET A 105 19.69 30.97 -13.13
C MET A 105 20.02 29.52 -12.80
N LEU A 106 20.68 29.28 -11.66
CA LEU A 106 20.92 27.92 -11.15
C LEU A 106 19.59 27.21 -10.80
N GLY A 107 18.61 27.92 -10.24
CA GLY A 107 17.27 27.40 -9.99
C GLY A 107 16.55 26.97 -11.28
N GLY A 108 16.71 27.74 -12.36
CA GLY A 108 16.23 27.37 -13.69
C GLY A 108 16.88 26.11 -14.24
N LEU A 109 18.19 25.95 -14.05
CA LEU A 109 18.90 24.71 -14.39
C LEU A 109 18.40 23.52 -13.56
N CYS A 110 18.23 23.69 -12.24
CA CYS A 110 17.65 22.67 -11.36
C CYS A 110 16.24 22.27 -11.81
N LEU A 111 15.40 23.22 -12.22
CA LEU A 111 14.07 22.96 -12.75
C LEU A 111 14.13 22.15 -14.05
N ALA A 112 14.99 22.55 -14.99
CA ALA A 112 15.19 21.83 -16.25
C ALA A 112 15.65 20.39 -16.01
N THR A 113 16.63 20.19 -15.14
CA THR A 113 17.10 18.85 -14.73
C THR A 113 15.99 18.06 -14.05
N SER A 114 15.18 18.67 -13.19
CA SER A 114 14.04 18.00 -12.54
C SER A 114 13.00 17.53 -13.55
N ILE A 115 12.66 18.37 -14.54
CA ILE A 115 11.73 18.02 -15.63
C ILE A 115 12.32 16.89 -16.48
N TYR A 116 13.62 16.94 -16.77
CA TYR A 116 14.31 15.88 -17.50
C TYR A 116 14.26 14.54 -16.75
N VAL A 117 14.58 14.55 -15.45
CA VAL A 117 14.49 13.37 -14.58
C VAL A 117 13.05 12.85 -14.53
N LEU A 118 12.04 13.71 -14.38
CA LEU A 118 10.63 13.32 -14.41
C LEU A 118 10.22 12.63 -15.72
N ARG A 119 10.84 12.99 -16.85
CA ARG A 119 10.59 12.33 -18.14
C ARG A 119 11.27 10.95 -18.24
N ILE A 120 12.42 10.76 -17.59
CA ILE A 120 13.12 9.45 -17.59
C ILE A 120 12.48 8.48 -16.60
N ILE A 121 12.15 8.95 -15.39
CA ILE A 121 11.61 8.10 -14.31
C ILE A 121 10.20 8.52 -13.84
N PRO A 122 9.23 8.74 -14.75
CA PRO A 122 7.87 9.18 -14.38
C PRO A 122 7.19 8.15 -13.47
N GLN A 123 7.49 6.87 -13.69
CA GLN A 123 6.91 5.77 -12.94
C GLN A 123 7.36 5.77 -11.48
N ASN A 124 8.66 5.97 -11.21
CA ASN A 124 9.17 5.99 -9.83
C ASN A 124 8.57 7.16 -9.03
N PHE A 125 8.49 8.34 -9.65
CA PHE A 125 7.89 9.52 -9.03
C PHE A 125 6.40 9.33 -8.71
N LEU A 126 5.63 8.83 -9.68
CA LEU A 126 4.20 8.66 -9.52
C LEU A 126 3.89 7.56 -8.49
N ARG A 127 4.62 6.44 -8.52
CA ARG A 127 4.52 5.36 -7.53
C ARG A 127 4.84 5.86 -6.12
N PHE A 128 5.94 6.59 -5.95
CA PHE A 128 6.31 7.19 -4.66
C PHE A 128 5.20 8.10 -4.13
N THR A 129 4.68 8.99 -4.97
CA THR A 129 3.63 9.95 -4.60
C THR A 129 2.34 9.24 -4.18
N ILE A 130 1.90 8.26 -4.97
CA ILE A 130 0.66 7.51 -4.70
C ILE A 130 0.82 6.67 -3.43
N LEU A 131 1.93 5.94 -3.26
CA LEU A 131 2.15 5.11 -2.06
C LEU A 131 2.30 5.97 -0.81
N GLY A 132 2.95 7.13 -0.92
CA GLY A 132 3.03 8.13 0.14
C GLY A 132 1.64 8.61 0.57
N LEU A 133 0.81 9.02 -0.40
CA LEU A 133 -0.57 9.43 -0.12
C LEU A 133 -1.40 8.29 0.49
N ILE A 134 -1.28 7.07 -0.04
CA ILE A 134 -1.96 5.89 0.51
C ILE A 134 -1.55 5.66 1.96
N ARG A 135 -0.29 5.82 2.35
CA ARG A 135 0.12 5.66 3.76
C ARG A 135 -0.36 6.77 4.69
N VAL A 136 -0.55 7.98 4.18
CA VAL A 136 -1.14 9.09 4.94
C VAL A 136 -2.63 8.83 5.18
N VAL A 137 -3.36 8.36 4.16
CA VAL A 137 -4.80 8.07 4.25
C VAL A 137 -5.07 6.75 4.98
N TYR A 138 -4.26 5.73 4.70
CA TYR A 138 -4.35 4.37 5.22
C TYR A 138 -3.13 4.06 6.09
N ARG A 139 -3.34 4.07 7.41
CA ARG A 139 -2.29 3.69 8.34
C ARG A 139 -2.22 2.17 8.42
N THR A 140 -1.30 1.59 7.66
CA THR A 140 -1.10 0.15 7.58
C THR A 140 -0.31 -0.38 8.77
N ARG A 141 -0.75 -1.51 9.31
CA ARG A 141 -0.03 -2.32 10.30
C ARG A 141 0.15 -3.71 9.72
N SER A 142 1.38 -4.24 9.71
CA SER A 142 1.64 -5.59 9.25
C SER A 142 1.95 -6.50 10.43
N LEU A 143 1.22 -7.60 10.58
CA LEU A 143 1.50 -8.66 11.54
C LEU A 143 2.23 -9.79 10.84
N HIS A 144 3.38 -10.19 11.38
CA HIS A 144 4.20 -11.28 10.84
C HIS A 144 4.73 -11.06 9.41
N ALA A 145 4.93 -9.79 8.98
CA ALA A 145 5.48 -9.47 7.66
C ALA A 145 6.81 -10.18 7.34
N ARG A 146 7.62 -10.46 8.37
CA ARG A 146 8.90 -11.21 8.26
C ARG A 146 8.74 -12.65 7.77
N ARG A 147 7.51 -13.18 7.66
CA ARG A 147 7.25 -14.50 7.08
C ARG A 147 7.33 -14.49 5.55
N LEU A 148 7.39 -13.33 4.91
CA LEU A 148 7.67 -13.21 3.48
C LEU A 148 9.12 -13.64 3.20
N PRO A 149 9.35 -14.67 2.36
CA PRO A 149 10.70 -15.03 1.93
C PRO A 149 11.42 -13.83 1.28
N GLU A 150 12.67 -13.59 1.68
CA GLU A 150 13.51 -12.49 1.17
C GLU A 150 13.84 -12.69 -0.32
N GLU A 151 14.06 -13.93 -0.73
CA GLU A 151 14.41 -14.33 -2.10
C GLU A 151 13.44 -15.38 -2.65
N GLY A 152 13.53 -15.64 -3.96
CA GLY A 152 12.71 -16.64 -4.65
C GLY A 152 11.26 -16.20 -4.91
N GLY A 153 10.54 -16.99 -5.72
CA GLY A 153 9.16 -16.71 -6.11
C GLY A 153 8.20 -16.94 -4.95
N VAL A 154 7.19 -16.08 -4.80
CA VAL A 154 6.15 -16.25 -3.76
C VAL A 154 4.78 -15.91 -4.34
N LEU A 155 3.82 -16.82 -4.18
CA LEU A 155 2.44 -16.57 -4.56
C LEU A 155 1.65 -16.04 -3.36
N LEU A 156 1.41 -14.73 -3.31
CA LEU A 156 0.51 -14.13 -2.34
C LEU A 156 -0.93 -14.43 -2.70
N VAL A 157 -1.69 -14.92 -1.72
CA VAL A 157 -3.12 -15.14 -1.86
C VAL A 157 -3.83 -14.29 -0.82
N CYS A 158 -4.62 -13.32 -1.28
CA CYS A 158 -5.21 -12.28 -0.43
C CYS A 158 -6.73 -12.20 -0.60
N ASN A 159 -7.47 -11.90 0.47
CA ASN A 159 -8.91 -11.58 0.38
C ASN A 159 -9.14 -10.24 -0.35
N HIS A 160 -10.33 -10.06 -0.94
CA HIS A 160 -10.63 -8.90 -1.80
C HIS A 160 -11.80 -8.05 -1.28
N LEU A 161 -11.48 -6.95 -0.61
CA LEU A 161 -12.41 -6.04 0.07
C LEU A 161 -12.63 -4.71 -0.66
N SER A 162 -11.64 -4.20 -1.38
CA SER A 162 -11.66 -2.86 -1.95
C SER A 162 -10.79 -2.72 -3.21
N TYR A 163 -11.04 -1.69 -4.01
CA TYR A 163 -10.21 -1.40 -5.19
C TYR A 163 -8.77 -1.00 -4.84
N VAL A 164 -8.52 -0.59 -3.59
CA VAL A 164 -7.18 -0.15 -3.14
C VAL A 164 -6.40 -1.28 -2.46
N ASP A 165 -6.94 -2.50 -2.38
CA ASP A 165 -6.27 -3.63 -1.74
C ASP A 165 -4.88 -3.87 -2.33
N ALA A 166 -4.74 -3.81 -3.67
CA ALA A 166 -3.47 -3.97 -4.35
C ALA A 166 -2.45 -2.87 -3.98
N LEU A 167 -2.89 -1.62 -3.86
CA LEU A 167 -2.02 -0.49 -3.46
C LEU A 167 -1.60 -0.61 -2.00
N ILE A 168 -2.52 -0.98 -1.11
CA ILE A 168 -2.24 -1.14 0.31
C ILE A 168 -1.32 -2.33 0.54
N LEU A 169 -1.55 -3.45 -0.15
CA LEU A 169 -0.67 -4.61 -0.09
C LEU A 169 0.71 -4.28 -0.65
N SER A 170 0.79 -3.52 -1.76
CA SER A 170 2.07 -3.00 -2.28
C SER A 170 2.80 -2.11 -1.29
N ALA A 171 2.06 -1.30 -0.52
CA ALA A 171 2.63 -0.44 0.51
C ALA A 171 3.06 -1.22 1.76
N ALA A 172 2.43 -2.36 2.04
CA ALA A 172 2.68 -3.22 3.20
C ALA A 172 3.73 -4.33 2.94
N CYS A 173 3.94 -4.69 1.67
CA CYS A 173 4.93 -5.68 1.23
C CYS A 173 6.29 -5.02 1.01
N GLU A 174 7.36 -5.65 1.48
CA GLU A 174 8.72 -5.14 1.28
C GLU A 174 9.22 -5.41 -0.15
N ARG A 175 8.79 -6.51 -0.76
CA ARG A 175 9.14 -6.90 -2.14
C ARG A 175 8.13 -6.32 -3.14
N GLU A 176 8.57 -6.12 -4.39
CA GLU A 176 7.65 -5.69 -5.44
C GLU A 176 6.63 -6.79 -5.74
N VAL A 177 5.34 -6.42 -5.72
CA VAL A 177 4.24 -7.35 -5.93
C VAL A 177 3.66 -7.13 -7.32
N VAL A 178 3.64 -8.20 -8.11
CA VAL A 178 2.99 -8.26 -9.43
C VAL A 178 1.54 -8.69 -9.22
N PHE A 179 0.58 -7.88 -9.66
CA PHE A 179 -0.84 -8.22 -9.57
C PHE A 179 -1.38 -8.66 -10.91
N THR A 180 -2.53 -9.34 -10.90
CA THR A 180 -3.27 -9.64 -12.13
C THR A 180 -4.65 -9.01 -12.10
N VAL A 181 -5.05 -8.40 -13.22
CA VAL A 181 -6.35 -7.74 -13.40
C VAL A 181 -6.90 -8.07 -14.79
N PHE A 182 -8.23 -8.17 -14.92
CA PHE A 182 -8.88 -8.44 -16.20
C PHE A 182 -8.48 -7.43 -17.29
N GLU A 183 -8.26 -7.92 -18.51
CA GLU A 183 -7.83 -7.13 -19.67
C GLU A 183 -8.79 -5.97 -20.00
N ASP A 184 -10.06 -6.07 -19.65
CA ASP A 184 -11.05 -5.01 -19.86
C ASP A 184 -10.69 -3.70 -19.13
N PHE A 185 -10.02 -3.78 -17.97
CA PHE A 185 -9.54 -2.59 -17.26
C PHE A 185 -8.42 -1.87 -18.00
N PHE A 186 -7.71 -2.55 -18.91
CA PHE A 186 -6.66 -1.96 -19.74
C PHE A 186 -7.19 -1.27 -20.99
N LYS A 187 -8.50 -1.37 -21.30
CA LYS A 187 -9.12 -0.65 -22.42
C LYS A 187 -9.15 0.87 -22.22
N ASN A 188 -9.18 1.33 -20.97
CA ASN A 188 -9.07 2.75 -20.66
C ASN A 188 -7.57 3.13 -20.59
N PRO A 189 -7.07 4.04 -21.44
CA PRO A 189 -5.65 4.41 -21.48
C PRO A 189 -5.10 4.93 -20.15
N LEU A 190 -5.89 5.71 -19.41
CA LEU A 190 -5.49 6.24 -18.10
C LEU A 190 -5.34 5.12 -17.07
N LEU A 191 -6.31 4.21 -17.04
CA LEU A 191 -6.26 3.06 -16.13
C LEU A 191 -5.16 2.08 -16.52
N SER A 192 -4.94 1.86 -17.82
CA SER A 192 -3.85 1.04 -18.35
C SER A 192 -2.48 1.58 -17.92
N GLY A 193 -2.25 2.89 -18.06
CA GLY A 193 -1.02 3.53 -17.58
C GLY A 193 -0.82 3.35 -16.07
N PHE A 194 -1.87 3.56 -15.29
CA PHE A 194 -1.87 3.35 -13.84
C PHE A 194 -1.62 1.89 -13.46
N MET A 195 -2.20 0.92 -14.16
CA MET A 195 -2.02 -0.51 -13.86
C MET A 195 -0.59 -0.95 -14.21
N ARG A 196 -0.04 -0.50 -15.34
CA ARG A 196 1.35 -0.78 -15.70
C ARG A 196 2.35 -0.20 -14.70
N LEU A 197 2.06 0.97 -14.13
CA LEU A 197 2.86 1.61 -13.09
C LEU A 197 3.08 0.73 -11.86
N PHE A 198 2.06 -0.04 -11.48
CA PHE A 198 2.10 -0.93 -10.31
C PHE A 198 2.42 -2.39 -10.68
N GLY A 199 3.00 -2.63 -11.86
CA GLY A 199 3.39 -3.98 -12.29
C GLY A 199 2.19 -4.92 -12.46
N VAL A 200 1.01 -4.39 -12.79
CA VAL A 200 -0.19 -5.20 -13.00
C VAL A 200 -0.15 -5.84 -14.38
N VAL A 201 -0.31 -7.16 -14.42
CA VAL A 201 -0.34 -7.97 -15.64
C VAL A 201 -1.80 -8.18 -16.07
N PRO A 202 -2.14 -7.82 -17.33
CA PRO A 202 -3.48 -8.06 -17.85
C PRO A 202 -3.73 -9.56 -18.04
N ILE A 203 -4.88 -10.04 -17.59
CA ILE A 203 -5.32 -11.43 -17.78
C ILE A 203 -6.64 -11.47 -18.55
N SER A 204 -6.73 -12.36 -19.53
CA SER A 204 -7.96 -12.58 -20.28
C SER A 204 -8.83 -13.63 -19.58
N SER A 205 -10.11 -13.31 -19.37
CA SER A 205 -11.09 -14.29 -18.88
C SER A 205 -11.30 -15.44 -19.87
N LYS A 206 -11.09 -15.18 -21.17
CA LYS A 206 -11.22 -16.17 -22.24
C LYS A 206 -10.03 -17.13 -22.34
N ARG A 207 -8.87 -16.73 -21.81
CA ARG A 207 -7.60 -17.48 -21.86
C ARG A 207 -7.02 -17.66 -20.45
N ALA A 208 -7.80 -18.28 -19.58
CA ALA A 208 -7.38 -18.54 -18.19
C ALA A 208 -6.07 -19.36 -18.09
N LYS A 209 -5.78 -20.23 -19.08
CA LYS A 209 -4.54 -21.01 -19.13
C LYS A 209 -3.31 -20.12 -19.31
N ASP A 210 -3.37 -19.12 -20.19
CA ASP A 210 -2.25 -18.22 -20.47
C ASP A 210 -1.88 -17.41 -19.23
N ALA A 211 -2.89 -16.91 -18.51
CA ALA A 211 -2.70 -16.20 -17.25
C ALA A 211 -1.95 -17.05 -16.21
N ILE A 212 -2.28 -18.34 -16.10
CA ILE A 212 -1.60 -19.28 -15.18
C ILE A 212 -0.14 -19.47 -15.59
N VAL A 213 0.15 -19.60 -16.88
CA VAL A 213 1.52 -19.74 -17.40
C VAL A 213 2.33 -18.49 -17.07
N THR A 214 1.83 -17.30 -17.42
CA THR A 214 2.52 -16.03 -17.15
C THR A 214 2.80 -15.82 -15.66
N MET A 215 1.84 -16.13 -14.79
CA MET A 215 2.05 -16.03 -13.34
C MET A 215 3.08 -17.05 -12.85
N ALA A 216 3.05 -18.28 -13.37
CA ALA A 216 4.03 -19.31 -13.02
C ALA A 216 5.45 -18.96 -13.52
N ASP A 217 5.59 -18.35 -14.70
CA ASP A 217 6.88 -17.84 -15.20
C ASP A 217 7.42 -16.74 -14.29
N ALA A 218 6.58 -15.76 -13.92
CA ALA A 218 6.98 -14.69 -13.01
C ALA A 218 7.41 -15.22 -11.64
N LEU A 219 6.74 -16.26 -11.12
CA LEU A 219 7.17 -16.94 -9.89
C LEU A 219 8.54 -17.62 -10.06
N ARG A 220 8.78 -18.30 -11.18
CA ARG A 220 10.08 -18.94 -11.48
C ARG A 220 11.21 -17.93 -11.65
N GLU A 221 10.90 -16.72 -12.12
CA GLU A 221 11.83 -15.58 -12.17
C GLU A 221 12.12 -14.97 -10.79
N GLY A 222 11.56 -15.53 -9.70
CA GLY A 222 11.78 -15.03 -8.36
C GLY A 222 10.90 -13.85 -7.97
N LYS A 223 9.83 -13.55 -8.72
CA LYS A 223 8.93 -12.41 -8.40
C LYS A 223 7.89 -12.82 -7.36
N VAL A 224 7.40 -11.81 -6.62
CA VAL A 224 6.23 -11.96 -5.75
C VAL A 224 4.99 -11.67 -6.59
N VAL A 225 4.13 -12.67 -6.77
CA VAL A 225 2.88 -12.54 -7.54
C VAL A 225 1.71 -12.57 -6.57
N CYS A 226 0.78 -11.63 -6.66
CA CYS A 226 -0.43 -11.60 -5.84
C CYS A 226 -1.68 -11.87 -6.66
N ILE A 227 -2.54 -12.72 -6.11
CA ILE A 227 -3.87 -12.97 -6.64
C ILE A 227 -4.94 -12.93 -5.56
N PHE A 228 -6.13 -12.55 -5.98
CA PHE A 228 -7.34 -12.54 -5.18
C PHE A 228 -8.17 -13.77 -5.55
N PRO A 229 -8.18 -14.85 -4.75
CA PRO A 229 -8.76 -16.13 -5.14
C PRO A 229 -10.30 -16.07 -5.19
N GLU A 230 -10.91 -15.00 -4.69
CA GLU A 230 -12.35 -14.72 -4.76
C GLU A 230 -12.81 -14.32 -6.17
N GLY A 231 -11.91 -13.74 -6.98
CA GLY A 231 -12.17 -13.28 -8.35
C GLY A 231 -13.11 -12.08 -8.49
N GLN A 232 -13.67 -11.59 -7.38
CA GLN A 232 -14.54 -10.42 -7.32
C GLN A 232 -14.43 -9.75 -5.95
N LEU A 233 -14.72 -8.45 -5.88
CA LEU A 233 -14.81 -7.74 -4.60
C LEU A 233 -16.03 -8.24 -3.80
N THR A 234 -15.86 -8.38 -2.48
CA THR A 234 -17.00 -8.67 -1.61
C THR A 234 -18.05 -7.56 -1.62
N ARG A 235 -19.33 -7.97 -1.66
CA ARG A 235 -20.48 -7.06 -1.53
C ARG A 235 -21.03 -6.98 -0.11
N THR A 236 -20.70 -7.95 0.73
CA THR A 236 -21.23 -8.09 2.09
C THR A 236 -20.20 -7.72 3.16
N GLY A 237 -18.91 -7.70 2.81
CA GLY A 237 -17.81 -7.54 3.76
C GLY A 237 -17.33 -8.87 4.35
N PHE A 238 -18.01 -9.97 4.04
CA PHE A 238 -17.58 -11.32 4.36
C PHE A 238 -16.71 -11.90 3.23
N MET A 239 -15.90 -12.88 3.58
CA MET A 239 -15.04 -13.60 2.63
C MET A 239 -15.90 -14.42 1.66
N ASN A 240 -15.65 -14.27 0.35
CA ASN A 240 -16.30 -15.10 -0.65
C ASN A 240 -15.65 -16.49 -0.76
N GLU A 241 -16.15 -17.30 -1.70
CA GLU A 241 -15.54 -18.57 -2.04
C GLU A 241 -14.09 -18.40 -2.55
N VAL A 242 -13.18 -19.19 -1.99
CA VAL A 242 -11.79 -19.27 -2.42
C VAL A 242 -11.71 -20.27 -3.58
N ARG A 243 -11.43 -19.78 -4.80
CA ARG A 243 -11.32 -20.63 -6.00
C ARG A 243 -9.97 -21.33 -6.07
N LYS A 244 -9.92 -22.53 -6.68
CA LYS A 244 -8.72 -23.40 -6.73
C LYS A 244 -7.64 -22.99 -7.74
N GLY A 245 -7.87 -21.97 -8.57
CA GLY A 245 -6.95 -21.61 -9.67
C GLY A 245 -5.51 -21.32 -9.22
N PHE A 246 -5.33 -20.82 -7.99
CA PHE A 246 -4.02 -20.56 -7.41
C PHE A 246 -3.19 -21.82 -7.14
N GLU A 247 -3.85 -22.96 -6.89
CA GLU A 247 -3.15 -24.23 -6.60
C GLU A 247 -2.30 -24.65 -7.81
N LEU A 248 -2.84 -24.51 -9.02
CA LEU A 248 -2.14 -24.84 -10.25
C LEU A 248 -1.00 -23.84 -10.54
N ILE A 249 -1.21 -22.56 -10.25
CA ILE A 249 -0.18 -21.51 -10.39
C ILE A 249 1.00 -21.81 -9.47
N ALA A 250 0.73 -22.11 -8.19
CA ALA A 250 1.77 -22.43 -7.20
C ALA A 250 2.59 -23.66 -7.61
N ARG A 251 1.92 -24.75 -8.00
CA ARG A 251 2.58 -25.99 -8.45
C ARG A 251 3.44 -25.78 -9.70
N ARG A 252 2.92 -25.07 -10.70
CA ARG A 252 3.67 -24.80 -11.95
C ARG A 252 4.80 -23.79 -11.77
N GLY A 253 4.62 -22.85 -10.83
CA GLY A 253 5.63 -21.87 -10.46
C GLY A 253 6.67 -22.40 -9.48
N GLN A 254 6.48 -23.59 -8.92
CA GLN A 254 7.32 -24.18 -7.87
C GLN A 254 7.58 -23.21 -6.71
N ALA A 255 6.55 -22.42 -6.36
CA ALA A 255 6.67 -21.34 -5.39
C ALA A 255 5.70 -21.55 -4.21
N PRO A 256 6.12 -21.27 -2.97
CA PRO A 256 5.24 -21.34 -1.82
C PRO A 256 4.09 -20.34 -1.95
N VAL A 257 2.94 -20.73 -1.41
CA VAL A 257 1.78 -19.86 -1.26
C VAL A 257 1.85 -19.18 0.09
N LEU A 258 1.76 -17.85 0.12
CA LEU A 258 1.73 -17.07 1.35
C LEU A 258 0.36 -16.40 1.49
N PRO A 259 -0.56 -16.98 2.28
CA PRO A 259 -1.84 -16.36 2.56
C PRO A 259 -1.68 -15.05 3.35
N VAL A 260 -2.35 -14.00 2.88
CA VAL A 260 -2.40 -12.70 3.55
C VAL A 260 -3.86 -12.32 3.77
N TYR A 261 -4.19 -11.88 4.98
CA TYR A 261 -5.52 -11.37 5.29
C TYR A 261 -5.48 -9.88 5.56
N MET A 262 -6.23 -9.13 4.76
CA MET A 262 -6.44 -7.71 4.88
C MET A 262 -7.67 -7.46 5.75
N ASP A 263 -7.45 -6.84 6.90
CA ASP A 263 -8.46 -6.55 7.91
C ASP A 263 -8.73 -5.04 8.02
N ALA A 264 -9.96 -4.69 8.43
CA ALA A 264 -10.44 -3.32 8.67
C ALA A 264 -10.50 -2.40 7.43
N LEU A 265 -10.46 -2.97 6.22
CA LEU A 265 -10.67 -2.24 4.96
C LEU A 265 -12.15 -2.00 4.60
N TRP A 266 -13.05 -2.77 5.20
CA TRP A 266 -14.49 -2.64 4.99
C TRP A 266 -15.02 -1.36 5.64
N GLY A 267 -15.57 -0.47 4.81
CA GLY A 267 -16.06 0.85 5.21
C GLY A 267 -15.14 2.01 4.85
N SER A 268 -14.05 1.72 4.14
CA SER A 268 -13.32 2.72 3.38
C SER A 268 -14.15 3.27 2.21
N ILE A 269 -13.70 4.39 1.66
CA ILE A 269 -14.29 5.05 0.47
C ILE A 269 -14.35 4.09 -0.73
N PHE A 270 -13.43 3.12 -0.78
CA PHE A 270 -13.20 2.22 -1.91
C PHE A 270 -13.81 0.82 -1.72
N SER A 271 -14.47 0.54 -0.58
CA SER A 271 -15.21 -0.71 -0.38
C SER A 271 -16.66 -0.56 -0.86
N PHE A 272 -17.41 -1.66 -1.02
CA PHE A 272 -18.82 -1.61 -1.43
C PHE A 272 -19.81 -1.33 -0.27
N GLN A 273 -19.31 -1.02 0.94
CA GLN A 273 -20.18 -0.84 2.11
C GLN A 273 -21.24 0.26 1.86
N GLY A 274 -22.53 -0.06 2.03
CA GLY A 274 -23.62 0.88 1.76
C GLY A 274 -24.05 0.98 0.29
N GLY A 275 -23.62 0.03 -0.56
CA GLY A 275 -24.12 -0.14 -1.93
C GLY A 275 -23.55 0.83 -2.97
N ARG A 276 -22.54 1.62 -2.61
CA ARG A 276 -21.89 2.60 -3.49
C ARG A 276 -20.37 2.56 -3.29
N PHE A 277 -19.59 2.74 -4.35
CA PHE A 277 -18.16 3.01 -4.29
C PHE A 277 -17.89 4.52 -4.43
N PHE A 278 -16.78 5.02 -3.89
CA PHE A 278 -16.22 6.37 -4.10
C PHE A 278 -17.05 7.58 -3.61
N ALA A 279 -18.37 7.45 -3.48
CA ALA A 279 -19.28 8.53 -3.07
C ALA A 279 -19.48 8.62 -1.55
N LYS A 280 -18.50 8.17 -0.75
CA LYS A 280 -18.62 8.03 0.70
C LYS A 280 -17.45 8.71 1.38
N TRP A 281 -17.75 9.34 2.52
CA TRP A 281 -16.71 9.78 3.44
C TRP A 281 -16.21 8.60 4.27
N PRO A 282 -14.90 8.51 4.54
CA PRO A 282 -14.36 7.45 5.37
C PRO A 282 -14.92 7.62 6.78
N GLN A 283 -15.36 6.52 7.40
CA GLN A 283 -15.94 6.59 8.76
C GLN A 283 -14.92 7.04 9.82
N ARG A 284 -13.62 6.90 9.51
CA ARG A 284 -12.50 7.25 10.37
C ARG A 284 -11.32 7.70 9.51
N PHE A 285 -10.58 8.69 9.97
CA PHE A 285 -9.36 9.18 9.33
C PHE A 285 -8.24 9.33 10.37
N PRO A 286 -7.04 8.76 10.14
CA PRO A 286 -6.69 7.86 9.04
C PRO A 286 -7.41 6.51 9.14
N VAL A 287 -7.60 5.83 8.01
CA VAL A 287 -8.19 4.48 7.99
C VAL A 287 -7.12 3.49 8.45
N HIS A 288 -7.35 2.81 9.58
CA HIS A 288 -6.43 1.79 10.06
C HIS A 288 -6.68 0.47 9.35
N VAL A 289 -5.64 -0.10 8.76
CA VAL A 289 -5.70 -1.36 8.02
C VAL A 289 -4.64 -2.31 8.57
N THR A 290 -5.02 -3.56 8.83
CA THR A 290 -4.07 -4.57 9.31
C THR A 290 -3.89 -5.65 8.25
N ALA A 291 -2.66 -5.87 7.81
CA ALA A 291 -2.28 -6.99 6.96
C ALA A 291 -1.68 -8.10 7.83
N VAL A 292 -2.33 -9.27 7.88
CA VAL A 292 -1.87 -10.41 8.68
C VAL A 292 -1.30 -11.47 7.74
N TRP A 293 -0.02 -11.81 7.92
CA TRP A 293 0.71 -12.70 7.03
C TRP A 293 0.81 -14.11 7.66
N ALA A 294 0.33 -15.14 6.98
CA ALA A 294 0.46 -16.53 7.44
C ALA A 294 1.90 -17.05 7.27
N ALA A 295 2.15 -18.29 7.71
CA ALA A 295 3.33 -19.03 7.29
C ALA A 295 3.20 -19.44 5.81
N PRO A 296 4.31 -19.49 5.05
CA PRO A 296 4.29 -20.00 3.68
C PRO A 296 3.89 -21.48 3.67
N VAL A 297 3.05 -21.85 2.70
CA VAL A 297 2.57 -23.21 2.48
C VAL A 297 3.24 -23.76 1.21
N PRO A 298 3.85 -24.95 1.25
CA PRO A 298 4.43 -25.59 0.06
C PRO A 298 3.40 -25.76 -1.07
N PRO A 299 3.82 -25.64 -2.35
CA PRO A 299 2.92 -25.74 -3.49
C PRO A 299 2.24 -27.12 -3.62
N GLU A 300 2.84 -28.20 -3.12
CA GLU A 300 2.25 -29.54 -3.16
C GLU A 300 1.06 -29.66 -2.19
N GLU A 301 1.18 -29.04 -1.02
CA GLU A 301 0.25 -29.16 0.11
C GLU A 301 -0.90 -28.14 0.06
N VAL A 302 -0.76 -27.08 -0.73
CA VAL A 302 -1.71 -25.98 -0.75
C VAL A 302 -3.06 -26.39 -1.37
N THR A 303 -4.15 -26.08 -0.69
CA THR A 303 -5.53 -26.32 -1.16
C THR A 303 -6.43 -25.13 -0.83
N ALA A 304 -7.48 -24.90 -1.63
CA ALA A 304 -8.47 -23.85 -1.42
C ALA A 304 -9.16 -23.95 -0.05
N GLN A 305 -9.48 -25.17 0.40
CA GLN A 305 -10.03 -25.39 1.73
C GLN A 305 -9.00 -25.09 2.84
N GLY A 306 -7.73 -25.45 2.62
CA GLY A 306 -6.62 -25.09 3.51
C GLY A 306 -6.48 -23.57 3.66
N VAL A 307 -6.38 -22.85 2.54
CA VAL A 307 -6.29 -21.38 2.54
C VAL A 307 -7.51 -20.73 3.17
N ARG A 308 -8.73 -21.24 2.92
CA ARG A 308 -9.94 -20.73 3.58
C ARG A 308 -9.89 -20.89 5.10
N ARG A 309 -9.37 -22.01 5.62
CA ARG A 309 -9.16 -22.22 7.06
C ARG A 309 -8.12 -21.23 7.61
N ILE A 310 -7.00 -21.05 6.90
CA ILE A 310 -5.96 -20.10 7.26
C ILE A 310 -6.54 -18.68 7.30
N PHE A 311 -7.28 -18.25 6.28
CA PHE A 311 -7.91 -16.93 6.28
C PHE A 311 -8.87 -16.73 7.45
N ARG A 312 -9.63 -17.74 7.87
CA ARG A 312 -10.48 -17.65 9.08
C ARG A 312 -9.63 -17.42 10.34
N GLN A 313 -8.51 -18.13 10.47
CA GLN A 313 -7.57 -17.90 11.57
C GLN A 313 -6.98 -16.49 11.52
N LEU A 314 -6.47 -16.06 10.37
CA LEU A 314 -5.89 -14.72 10.20
C LEU A 314 -6.92 -13.62 10.44
N SER A 315 -8.19 -13.84 10.09
CA SER A 315 -9.26 -12.87 10.36
C SER A 315 -9.49 -12.67 11.85
N ARG A 316 -9.33 -13.73 12.66
CA ARG A 316 -9.38 -13.66 14.12
C ARG A 316 -8.19 -12.87 14.67
N GLU A 317 -6.97 -13.19 14.22
CA GLU A 317 -5.76 -12.49 14.66
C GLU A 317 -5.82 -10.99 14.30
N GLY A 318 -6.30 -10.66 13.10
CA GLY A 318 -6.52 -9.28 12.66
C GLY A 318 -7.54 -8.56 13.55
N LEU A 319 -8.66 -9.21 13.86
CA LEU A 319 -9.69 -8.67 14.75
C LEU A 319 -9.15 -8.44 16.17
N GLU A 320 -8.42 -9.38 16.75
CA GLU A 320 -7.82 -9.25 18.08
C GLU A 320 -6.76 -8.12 18.14
N ALA A 321 -6.08 -7.86 17.02
CA ALA A 321 -5.12 -6.77 16.92
C ALA A 321 -5.74 -5.37 16.81
N ARG A 322 -7.06 -5.28 16.55
CA ARG A 322 -7.77 -4.01 16.46
C ARG A 322 -7.81 -3.29 17.82
N PRO A 323 -7.47 -1.99 17.88
CA PRO A 323 -7.53 -1.21 19.12
C PRO A 323 -8.90 -1.25 19.81
N GLU A 324 -9.98 -1.34 19.04
CA GLU A 324 -11.36 -1.39 19.52
C GLU A 324 -11.68 -2.69 20.26
N VAL A 325 -11.04 -3.79 19.86
CA VAL A 325 -11.25 -5.14 20.42
C VAL A 325 -10.34 -5.40 21.62
N ARG A 326 -9.38 -4.50 21.91
CA ARG A 326 -8.65 -4.52 23.19
C ARG A 326 -9.56 -4.24 24.41
N ARG A 327 -10.72 -3.61 24.19
CA ARG A 327 -11.83 -3.62 25.16
C ARG A 327 -12.58 -4.93 25.02
N THR A 328 -13.15 -5.50 26.09
CA THR A 328 -13.91 -6.76 25.97
C THR A 328 -14.95 -6.64 24.85
N LEU A 329 -14.96 -7.58 23.88
CA LEU A 329 -15.79 -7.54 22.67
C LEU A 329 -17.25 -7.13 22.94
N ARG A 330 -17.80 -7.59 24.08
CA ARG A 330 -19.12 -7.20 24.60
C ARG A 330 -19.34 -5.69 24.72
N LEU A 331 -18.36 -4.94 25.23
CA LEU A 331 -18.43 -3.49 25.44
C LEU A 331 -18.35 -2.76 24.10
N ALA A 332 -17.42 -3.17 23.23
CA ALA A 332 -17.29 -2.59 21.90
C ALA A 332 -18.56 -2.83 21.05
N ALA A 333 -19.15 -4.03 21.13
CA ALA A 333 -20.41 -4.36 20.47
C ALA A 333 -21.58 -3.55 21.03
N ALA A 334 -21.70 -3.44 22.36
CA ALA A 334 -22.72 -2.62 23.02
C ALA A 334 -22.62 -1.14 22.61
N GLU A 335 -21.44 -0.53 22.74
CA GLU A 335 -21.19 0.86 22.32
C GLU A 335 -21.55 1.08 20.84
N ALA A 336 -21.12 0.17 19.96
CA ALA A 336 -21.41 0.24 18.54
C ALA A 336 -22.92 0.17 18.25
N LEU A 337 -23.67 -0.69 18.95
CA LEU A 337 -25.12 -0.80 18.79
C LEU A 337 -25.85 0.43 19.33
N CYS A 338 -25.38 1.04 20.42
CA CYS A 338 -25.99 2.21 21.03
C CYS A 338 -25.80 3.52 20.24
N HIS A 339 -24.68 3.70 19.54
CA HIS A 339 -24.37 4.97 18.85
C HIS A 339 -25.35 5.37 17.73
N HIS A 340 -25.95 4.41 17.04
CA HIS A 340 -26.92 4.67 15.96
C HIS A 340 -28.07 3.65 16.01
N PRO A 341 -29.00 3.77 16.98
CA PRO A 341 -29.94 2.72 17.32
C PRO A 341 -30.93 2.41 16.19
N TRP A 342 -31.25 3.40 15.35
CA TRP A 342 -32.20 3.26 14.25
C TRP A 342 -31.58 2.68 12.97
N ARG A 343 -30.25 2.56 12.90
CA ARG A 343 -29.56 2.05 11.71
C ARG A 343 -29.78 0.54 11.60
N LEU A 344 -30.02 0.06 10.38
CA LEU A 344 -30.12 -1.37 10.07
C LEU A 344 -28.81 -2.09 10.46
N SER A 345 -28.91 -3.20 11.19
CA SER A 345 -27.77 -4.00 11.65
C SER A 345 -27.77 -5.41 11.06
N LEU A 346 -28.90 -6.10 11.09
CA LEU A 346 -29.04 -7.48 10.60
C LEU A 346 -30.26 -7.57 9.68
N ALA A 347 -30.12 -8.30 8.57
CA ALA A 347 -31.21 -8.66 7.66
C ALA A 347 -31.05 -10.12 7.27
N ASP A 348 -32.16 -10.83 7.13
CA ASP A 348 -32.16 -12.22 6.66
C ASP A 348 -32.20 -12.26 5.14
N ALA A 349 -31.42 -13.16 4.54
CA ALA A 349 -31.48 -13.41 3.10
C ALA A 349 -32.79 -14.14 2.73
N ASN A 350 -33.31 -14.99 3.61
CA ASN A 350 -34.52 -15.78 3.38
C ASN A 350 -35.82 -15.04 3.75
N ASP A 351 -35.71 -13.94 4.49
CA ASP A 351 -36.84 -13.09 4.88
C ASP A 351 -36.45 -11.60 4.84
N PRO A 352 -36.56 -10.96 3.65
CA PRO A 352 -36.16 -9.57 3.43
C PRO A 352 -36.96 -8.54 4.24
N GLN A 353 -38.14 -8.92 4.76
CA GLN A 353 -39.01 -8.02 5.52
C GLN A 353 -38.57 -7.91 6.98
N ARG A 354 -37.93 -8.95 7.54
CA ARG A 354 -37.45 -8.95 8.93
C ARG A 354 -36.06 -8.33 9.06
N LYS A 355 -36.04 -7.00 9.07
CA LYS A 355 -34.86 -6.15 9.32
C LYS A 355 -34.73 -5.83 10.81
N LEU A 356 -33.54 -6.02 11.41
CA LEU A 356 -33.26 -5.64 12.79
C LEU A 356 -32.35 -4.41 12.83
N THR A 357 -32.82 -3.35 13.49
CA THR A 357 -32.02 -2.16 13.78
C THR A 357 -31.06 -2.44 14.93
N ARG A 358 -29.98 -1.65 15.04
CA ARG A 358 -28.98 -1.80 16.11
C ARG A 358 -29.59 -1.75 17.51
N GLY A 359 -30.55 -0.86 17.73
CA GLY A 359 -31.27 -0.73 19.00
C GLY A 359 -32.10 -1.97 19.32
N LEU A 360 -32.78 -2.55 18.32
CA LEU A 360 -33.52 -3.81 18.48
C LEU A 360 -32.60 -4.98 18.79
N VAL A 361 -31.46 -5.09 18.09
CA VAL A 361 -30.44 -6.11 18.37
C VAL A 361 -29.93 -5.98 19.81
N PHE A 362 -29.60 -4.76 20.24
CA PHE A 362 -29.14 -4.51 21.61
C PHE A 362 -30.21 -4.86 22.65
N ALA A 363 -31.46 -4.44 22.44
CA ALA A 363 -32.57 -4.73 23.34
C ALA A 363 -32.83 -6.25 23.45
N GLN A 364 -32.82 -6.96 22.32
CA GLN A 364 -33.01 -8.42 22.28
C GLN A 364 -31.84 -9.15 22.95
N ALA A 365 -30.60 -8.74 22.71
CA ALA A 365 -29.42 -9.32 23.36
C ALA A 365 -29.45 -9.10 24.88
N MET A 366 -29.83 -7.90 25.35
CA MET A 366 -30.00 -7.62 26.78
C MET A 366 -31.13 -8.42 27.41
N HIS A 367 -32.25 -8.62 26.68
CA HIS A 367 -33.36 -9.46 27.13
C HIS A 367 -32.95 -10.93 27.25
N LEU A 368 -32.20 -11.43 26.26
CA LEU A 368 -31.65 -12.79 26.27
C LEU A 368 -30.65 -12.97 27.42
N ALA A 369 -29.74 -12.01 27.62
CA ALA A 369 -28.77 -12.01 28.71
C ALA A 369 -29.43 -12.06 30.10
N ARG A 370 -30.58 -11.39 30.29
CA ARG A 370 -31.36 -11.48 31.53
C ARG A 370 -32.00 -12.85 31.76
N ARG A 371 -32.28 -13.59 30.69
CA ARG A 371 -32.85 -14.95 30.76
C ARG A 371 -31.77 -16.03 30.92
N TRP A 372 -30.54 -15.73 30.53
CA TRP A 372 -29.42 -16.66 30.69
C TRP A 372 -28.94 -16.68 32.14
N ARG A 373 -29.00 -17.85 32.79
CA ARG A 373 -28.38 -18.07 34.09
C ARG A 373 -26.89 -18.39 33.89
N PRO A 374 -25.99 -17.83 34.71
CA PRO A 374 -24.58 -18.19 34.65
C PRO A 374 -24.43 -19.69 34.99
N PHE A 375 -23.86 -20.45 34.06
CA PHE A 375 -23.51 -21.86 34.29
C PHE A 375 -22.09 -21.95 34.90
N PRO A 376 -21.90 -22.67 36.01
CA PRO A 376 -20.64 -22.71 36.75
C PRO A 376 -19.58 -23.66 36.15
N VAL A 377 -19.84 -24.27 34.99
CA VAL A 377 -19.00 -25.33 34.40
C VAL A 377 -18.14 -24.77 33.26
N GLU A 378 -17.09 -25.50 32.87
CA GLU A 378 -16.20 -25.20 31.74
C GLU A 378 -16.94 -24.58 30.54
N ARG A 379 -16.35 -23.52 29.99
CA ARG A 379 -16.93 -22.76 28.88
C ARG A 379 -16.90 -23.61 27.60
N ILE A 380 -17.96 -24.36 27.34
CA ILE A 380 -18.16 -25.06 26.07
C ILE A 380 -18.44 -23.99 25.00
N ALA A 381 -17.53 -23.83 24.04
CA ALA A 381 -17.75 -22.97 22.89
C ALA A 381 -18.68 -23.69 21.89
N VAL A 382 -19.91 -23.18 21.73
CA VAL A 382 -20.83 -23.67 20.70
C VAL A 382 -20.57 -22.88 19.42
N VAL A 383 -20.06 -23.55 18.39
CA VAL A 383 -19.94 -22.96 17.04
C VAL A 383 -21.32 -23.01 16.40
N LEU A 384 -21.98 -21.86 16.35
CA LEU A 384 -23.26 -21.72 15.68
C LEU A 384 -23.05 -21.45 14.17
N PRO A 385 -23.94 -21.94 13.30
CA PRO A 385 -23.86 -21.69 11.86
C PRO A 385 -24.03 -20.20 11.53
N GLU A 386 -23.52 -19.73 10.40
CA GLU A 386 -23.68 -18.33 9.99
C GLU A 386 -25.19 -17.98 9.87
N GLY A 387 -25.69 -17.02 10.66
CA GLY A 387 -27.12 -16.69 10.68
C GLY A 387 -27.53 -15.65 11.74
N ARG A 388 -28.80 -15.22 11.71
CA ARG A 388 -29.32 -14.17 12.63
C ARG A 388 -29.38 -14.61 14.09
N ALA A 389 -29.81 -15.83 14.35
CA ALA A 389 -29.85 -16.39 15.70
C ALA A 389 -28.43 -16.44 16.30
N THR A 390 -27.45 -16.81 15.48
CA THR A 390 -26.02 -16.82 15.82
C THR A 390 -25.44 -15.43 16.04
N ALA A 391 -25.93 -14.41 15.34
CA ALA A 391 -25.49 -13.03 15.55
C ALA A 391 -26.12 -12.39 16.80
N LEU A 392 -27.24 -12.93 17.29
CA LEU A 392 -27.93 -12.47 18.50
C LEU A 392 -27.46 -13.21 19.77
N ALA A 393 -27.12 -14.49 19.64
CA ALA A 393 -26.47 -15.30 20.67
C ALA A 393 -25.02 -14.88 20.87
#